data_AF-A0A822EE04-F1
#
_entry.id   AF-A0A822EE04-F1
#
_cell.length_a   1.000
_cell.length_b   1.000
_cell.length_c   1.000
_cell.angle_alpha   90.00
_cell.angle_beta   90.00
_cell.angle_gamma   90.00
#
_symmetry.space_group_name_H-M   'P 1'
#
loop_
_entity.id
_entity.type
_entity.pdbx_description
1 polymer ?
#
loop_
_entity_poly.entity_id
_entity_poly.type
_entity_poly.pdbx_seq_one_letter_code
_entity_poly.pdbx_strand_id
1 'polypeptide(L)'
;MDVTDLYTMIPQEGGVTAIKRLIEASGLKQIDGVKKEIILALTRFVMTNNYFYLDGSYYKQIRGGAMGSPLTLTIANAYMYFVERPISKWANRTCSLYYRYIDDLFIVSNVHADILKGL
;
A
#
# COMPACT_ATOMS: atom_id res chain seq x y z
N MET A 1 -12.71 10.88 -1.64
CA MET A 1 -11.74 10.88 -0.53
C MET A 1 -10.38 10.59 -1.14
N ASP A 2 -9.30 11.03 -0.50
CA ASP A 2 -7.93 10.85 -1.00
C ASP A 2 -7.02 10.49 0.18
N VAL A 3 -6.05 9.61 -0.07
CA VAL A 3 -5.07 9.17 0.94
C VAL A 3 -3.86 10.10 0.87
N THR A 4 -3.66 10.89 1.92
CA THR A 4 -2.52 11.82 1.99
C THR A 4 -1.18 11.08 1.93
N ASP A 5 -0.34 11.48 0.98
CA ASP A 5 1.07 11.11 0.88
C ASP A 5 1.32 9.58 0.91
N LEU A 6 0.48 8.78 0.22
CA LEU A 6 0.49 7.32 0.35
C LEU A 6 1.92 6.73 0.25
N TYR A 7 2.64 7.04 -0.84
CA TYR A 7 3.95 6.46 -1.08
C TYR A 7 4.98 6.77 0.01
N THR A 8 5.00 8.00 0.51
CA THR A 8 5.99 8.48 1.49
C THR A 8 5.59 8.16 2.94
N MET A 9 4.32 7.77 3.16
CA MET A 9 3.78 7.49 4.50
C MET A 9 3.60 6.02 4.84
N ILE A 10 3.74 5.09 3.89
CA ILE A 10 3.71 3.65 4.18
C ILE A 10 4.84 3.27 5.16
N PRO A 11 4.53 2.63 6.30
CA PRO A 11 5.57 2.04 7.16
C PRO A 11 6.35 0.97 6.38
N GLN A 12 7.68 1.06 6.33
CA GLN A 12 8.51 0.19 5.47
C GLN A 12 8.26 -1.30 5.71
N GLU A 13 8.31 -1.76 6.97
CA GLU A 13 7.98 -3.16 7.31
C GLU A 13 6.49 -3.48 7.12
N GLY A 14 5.61 -2.47 7.22
CA GLY A 14 4.19 -2.61 6.87
C GLY A 14 4.00 -2.97 5.40
N GLY A 15 4.74 -2.30 4.50
CA GLY A 15 4.76 -2.60 3.07
C GLY A 15 5.30 -4.00 2.76
N VAL A 16 6.41 -4.39 3.38
CA VAL A 16 6.97 -5.75 3.24
C VAL A 16 5.98 -6.81 3.73
N THR A 17 5.32 -6.56 4.86
CA THR A 17 4.29 -7.45 5.42
C THR A 17 3.09 -7.57 4.50
N ALA A 18 2.68 -6.48 3.83
CA ALA A 18 1.60 -6.50 2.86
C ALA A 18 1.93 -7.43 1.66
N ILE A 19 3.13 -7.31 1.10
CA ILE A 19 3.59 -8.21 0.02
C ILE A 19 3.61 -9.67 0.51
N LYS A 20 4.14 -9.94 1.70
CA LYS A 20 4.12 -11.28 2.30
C LYS A 20 2.71 -11.86 2.35
N ARG A 21 1.75 -11.08 2.87
CA ARG A 21 0.35 -11.51 2.97
C ARG A 21 -0.30 -11.75 1.61
N LEU A 22 0.03 -10.95 0.58
CA LEU A 22 -0.46 -11.20 -0.78
C LEU A 22 0.07 -12.52 -1.35
N ILE A 23 1.37 -12.78 -1.22
CA ILE A 23 1.98 -14.03 -1.68
C ILE A 23 1.34 -15.21 -0.95
N GLU A 24 1.17 -15.14 0.37
CA GLU A 24 0.53 -16.19 1.16
C GLU A 24 -0.94 -16.39 0.75
N ALA A 25 -1.70 -15.31 0.54
CA ALA A 25 -3.10 -15.38 0.10
C ALA A 25 -3.27 -15.97 -1.30
N SER A 26 -2.27 -15.83 -2.18
CA SER A 26 -2.26 -16.44 -3.52
C SER A 26 -1.97 -17.94 -3.51
N GLY A 27 -1.51 -18.50 -2.38
CA GLY A 27 -1.07 -19.89 -2.29
C GLY A 27 0.24 -20.18 -3.04
N LEU A 28 0.89 -19.16 -3.61
CA LEU A 28 2.12 -19.29 -4.37
C LEU A 28 3.32 -19.53 -3.45
N LYS A 29 4.12 -20.55 -3.78
CA LYS A 29 5.44 -20.78 -3.13
C LYS A 29 6.56 -20.00 -3.81
N GLN A 30 6.37 -19.68 -5.08
CA GLN A 30 7.32 -18.96 -5.93
C GLN A 30 6.56 -18.10 -6.95
N ILE A 31 7.20 -17.02 -7.40
CA ILE A 31 6.73 -16.19 -8.52
C ILE A 31 7.82 -16.24 -9.58
N ASP A 32 7.50 -16.67 -10.79
CA ASP A 32 8.45 -16.80 -11.90
C ASP A 32 9.74 -17.58 -11.53
N GLY A 33 9.58 -18.64 -10.75
CA GLY A 33 10.71 -19.46 -10.26
C GLY A 33 11.51 -18.84 -9.09
N VAL A 34 11.19 -17.61 -8.67
CA VAL A 34 11.81 -16.95 -7.52
C VAL A 34 11.07 -17.31 -6.24
N LYS A 35 11.79 -17.83 -5.26
CA LYS A 35 11.23 -18.19 -3.93
C LYS A 35 10.70 -16.96 -3.21
N LYS A 36 9.60 -17.12 -2.47
CA LYS A 36 8.99 -16.03 -1.69
C LYS A 36 9.98 -15.32 -0.76
N GLU A 37 10.92 -16.04 -0.16
CA GLU A 37 11.90 -15.48 0.77
C GLU A 37 12.82 -14.47 0.07
N ILE A 38 13.20 -14.76 -1.17
CA ILE A 38 14.03 -13.87 -2.00
C ILE A 38 13.23 -12.62 -2.37
N ILE A 39 11.97 -12.79 -2.79
CA ILE A 39 11.08 -11.67 -3.13
C ILE A 39 10.93 -10.73 -1.92
N LEU A 40 10.72 -11.29 -0.73
CA LEU A 40 10.59 -10.50 0.51
C LEU A 40 11.88 -9.81 0.91
N ALA A 41 13.03 -10.47 0.74
CA ALA A 41 14.33 -9.85 0.98
C ALA A 41 14.58 -8.66 0.04
N LEU A 42 14.30 -8.82 -1.27
CA LEU A 42 14.44 -7.75 -2.26
C LEU A 42 13.42 -6.62 -2.03
N THR A 43 12.19 -6.95 -1.65
CA THR A 43 11.16 -5.96 -1.29
C THR A 43 11.62 -5.10 -0.12
N ARG A 44 12.13 -5.74 0.94
CA ARG A 44 12.69 -5.01 2.09
C ARG A 44 13.89 -4.16 1.69
N PHE A 45 14.77 -4.69 0.84
CA PHE A 45 15.93 -3.95 0.35
C PHE A 45 15.49 -2.67 -0.37
N VAL A 46 14.55 -2.76 -1.32
CA VAL A 46 14.02 -1.59 -2.04
C VAL A 46 13.35 -0.60 -1.09
N MET A 47 12.58 -1.07 -0.10
CA MET A 47 11.91 -0.16 0.84
C MET A 47 12.89 0.57 1.77
N THR A 48 13.99 -0.06 2.15
CA THR A 48 14.91 0.44 3.19
C THR A 48 16.18 1.09 2.64
N ASN A 49 16.44 1.02 1.34
CA ASN A 49 17.64 1.58 0.69
C ASN A 49 17.28 2.67 -0.32
N ASN A 50 16.34 3.53 0.05
CA ASN A 50 15.95 4.70 -0.71
C ASN A 50 16.78 5.90 -0.27
N TYR A 51 17.55 6.47 -1.21
CA TYR A 51 18.38 7.64 -0.98
C TYR A 51 18.04 8.71 -2.01
N PHE A 52 18.01 9.98 -1.60
CA PHE A 52 17.84 11.11 -2.49
C PHE A 52 18.90 12.17 -2.20
N TYR A 53 19.22 12.96 -3.23
CA TYR A 53 20.19 14.05 -3.15
C TYR A 53 19.44 15.38 -3.18
N LEU A 54 19.73 16.22 -2.19
CA LEU A 54 19.15 17.55 -2.07
C LEU A 54 20.21 18.48 -1.45
N ASP A 55 20.37 19.68 -1.99
CA ASP A 55 21.22 20.74 -1.44
C ASP A 55 22.64 20.27 -1.02
N GLY A 56 23.32 19.54 -1.90
CA GLY A 56 24.70 19.10 -1.62
C GLY A 56 24.81 17.80 -0.83
N SER A 57 23.71 17.26 -0.31
CA SER A 57 23.71 16.19 0.68
C SER A 57 22.86 14.99 0.27
N TYR A 58 23.29 13.79 0.70
CA TYR A 58 22.52 12.56 0.55
C TYR A 58 21.67 12.30 1.79
N TYR A 59 20.39 11.99 1.57
CA TYR A 59 19.43 11.67 2.61
C TYR A 59 18.89 10.27 2.40
N LYS A 60 18.71 9.54 3.51
CA LYS A 60 18.05 8.24 3.51
C LYS A 60 16.59 8.41 3.91
N GLN A 61 15.69 7.91 3.09
CA GLN A 61 14.27 7.89 3.40
C GLN A 61 13.98 6.79 4.44
N ILE A 62 13.44 7.20 5.60
CA ILE A 62 13.18 6.30 6.75
C ILE A 62 11.72 5.80 6.81
N ARG A 63 10.84 6.34 5.97
CA ARG A 63 9.41 6.00 5.90
C ARG A 63 8.95 6.07 4.45
N GLY A 64 8.03 5.21 4.06
CA GLY A 64 7.56 5.11 2.68
C GLY A 64 8.56 4.43 1.75
N GLY A 65 8.18 4.36 0.48
CA GLY A 65 9.05 3.99 -0.62
C GLY A 65 9.43 5.22 -1.45
N ALA A 66 10.50 5.10 -2.24
CA ALA A 66 10.87 6.15 -3.18
C ALA A 66 9.76 6.35 -4.23
N MET A 67 9.30 7.59 -4.39
CA MET A 67 8.42 7.94 -5.51
C MET A 67 9.13 7.66 -6.84
N GLY A 68 8.42 7.06 -7.80
CA GLY A 68 8.99 6.64 -9.08
C GLY A 68 9.66 5.26 -9.09
N SER A 69 9.80 4.60 -7.93
CA SER A 69 10.20 3.18 -7.88
C SER A 69 9.10 2.29 -8.46
N PRO A 70 9.41 1.42 -9.45
CA PRO A 70 8.41 0.51 -10.03
C PRO A 70 7.74 -0.41 -9.00
N LEU A 71 8.47 -0.78 -7.93
CA LEU A 71 7.96 -1.67 -6.90
C LEU A 71 7.08 -0.95 -5.87
N THR A 72 7.32 0.35 -5.65
CA THR A 72 6.64 1.12 -4.61
C THR A 72 5.13 1.23 -4.88
N LEU A 73 4.72 1.34 -6.15
CA LEU A 73 3.29 1.27 -6.53
C LEU A 73 2.62 -0.05 -6.15
N THR A 74 3.30 -1.17 -6.42
CA THR A 74 2.80 -2.50 -6.07
C THR A 74 2.67 -2.66 -4.56
N ILE A 75 3.67 -2.19 -3.80
CA ILE A 75 3.65 -2.20 -2.33
C ILE A 75 2.52 -1.33 -1.79
N ALA A 76 2.31 -0.14 -2.36
CA ALA A 76 1.26 0.78 -1.95
C ALA A 76 -0.14 0.17 -2.13
N ASN A 77 -0.40 -0.41 -3.31
CA ASN A 77 -1.66 -1.12 -3.56
C ASN A 77 -1.85 -2.34 -2.65
N ALA A 78 -0.79 -3.10 -2.40
CA ALA A 78 -0.83 -4.22 -1.47
C ALA A 78 -1.17 -3.78 -0.06
N TYR A 79 -0.52 -2.71 0.41
CA TYR A 79 -0.71 -2.15 1.74
C TYR A 79 -2.15 -1.65 1.91
N MET A 80 -2.63 -0.83 0.97
CA MET A 80 -4.00 -0.29 0.99
C MET A 80 -5.05 -1.39 0.94
N TYR A 81 -4.84 -2.45 0.16
CA TYR A 81 -5.77 -3.58 0.15
C TYR A 81 -6.03 -4.17 1.55
N PHE A 82 -5.01 -4.27 2.41
CA PHE A 82 -5.20 -4.77 3.77
C PHE A 82 -5.74 -3.72 4.74
N VAL A 83 -5.33 -2.46 4.59
CA VAL A 83 -5.84 -1.34 5.40
C VAL A 83 -7.34 -1.15 5.18
N GLU A 84 -7.78 -1.23 3.92
CA GLU A 84 -9.16 -0.97 3.53
C GLU A 84 -10.06 -2.18 3.66
N ARG A 85 -9.52 -3.39 3.86
CA ARG A 85 -10.34 -4.60 3.92
C ARG A 85 -11.50 -4.54 4.93
N PRO A 86 -11.35 -3.95 6.13
CA PRO A 86 -12.48 -3.73 7.05
C PRO A 86 -13.49 -2.72 6.49
N ILE A 87 -13.00 -1.63 5.89
CA ILE A 87 -13.81 -0.56 5.30
C ILE A 87 -14.61 -1.08 4.10
N SER A 88 -14.00 -1.89 3.25
CA SER A 88 -14.63 -2.52 2.09
C SER A 88 -15.79 -3.44 2.48
N LYS A 89 -15.69 -4.15 3.62
CA LYS A 89 -16.81 -4.96 4.13
C LYS A 89 -18.00 -4.11 4.58
N TRP A 90 -17.73 -2.96 5.19
CA TRP A 90 -18.77 -1.99 5.52
C TRP A 90 -19.35 -1.38 4.25
N ALA A 91 -18.50 -0.91 3.33
CA ALA A 91 -18.89 -0.26 2.09
C ALA A 91 -19.75 -1.19 1.22
N ASN A 92 -19.42 -2.48 1.10
CA ASN A 92 -20.23 -3.45 0.35
C ASN A 92 -21.66 -3.63 0.90
N ARG A 93 -21.91 -3.30 2.17
CA ARG A 93 -23.24 -3.42 2.80
C ARG A 93 -24.03 -2.12 2.77
N THR A 94 -23.36 -1.00 2.61
CA THR A 94 -23.91 0.32 2.95
C THR A 94 -23.78 1.33 1.82
N CYS A 95 -22.74 1.21 1.00
CA CYS A 95 -22.50 2.04 -0.17
C CYS A 95 -23.08 1.41 -1.42
N SER A 96 -23.61 2.24 -2.31
CA SER A 96 -24.04 1.84 -3.65
C SER A 96 -22.85 1.67 -4.60
N LEU A 97 -21.79 2.47 -4.44
CA LEU A 97 -20.54 2.35 -5.19
C LEU A 97 -19.34 2.60 -4.26
N TYR A 98 -18.29 1.81 -4.46
CA TYR A 98 -16.97 1.98 -3.83
C TYR A 98 -15.89 1.60 -4.85
N TYR A 99 -15.10 2.57 -5.27
CA TYR A 99 -13.97 2.38 -6.16
C TYR A 99 -12.73 3.06 -5.59
N ARG A 100 -11.57 2.42 -5.77
CA ARG A 100 -10.27 3.01 -5.47
C ARG A 100 -9.39 3.01 -6.71
N TYR A 101 -8.76 4.14 -6.96
CA TYR A 101 -7.69 4.29 -7.94
C TYR A 101 -6.44 4.82 -7.25
N ILE A 102 -5.52 3.92 -6.89
CA ILE A 102 -4.31 4.24 -6.12
C ILE A 102 -4.67 4.96 -4.80
N ASP A 103 -4.55 6.29 -4.74
CA ASP A 103 -4.80 7.12 -3.56
C ASP A 103 -6.24 7.65 -3.53
N ASP A 104 -6.89 7.74 -4.69
CA ASP A 104 -8.24 8.25 -4.84
C ASP A 104 -9.30 7.21 -4.46
N LEU A 105 -10.21 7.57 -3.57
CA LEU A 105 -11.42 6.81 -3.24
C LEU A 105 -12.67 7.54 -3.73
N PHE A 106 -13.43 6.85 -4.58
CA PHE A 106 -14.74 7.26 -5.05
C PHE A 106 -15.84 6.42 -4.38
N ILE A 107 -16.72 7.08 -3.62
CA ILE A 107 -17.75 6.41 -2.81
C ILE A 107 -19.09 7.08 -3.08
N VAL A 108 -20.11 6.28 -3.39
CA VAL A 108 -21.51 6.71 -3.46
C VAL A 108 -22.30 5.91 -2.44
N SER A 109 -23.01 6.59 -1.55
CA SER A 109 -23.76 5.97 -0.46
C SER A 109 -25.09 6.69 -0.25
N ASN A 110 -26.12 5.92 0.13
CA ASN A 110 -27.42 6.46 0.53
C ASN A 110 -27.45 6.85 2.01
N VAL A 111 -26.33 6.66 2.72
CA VAL A 111 -26.17 6.92 4.16
C VAL A 111 -25.45 8.26 4.37
N HIS A 112 -25.91 9.04 5.36
CA HIS A 112 -25.41 10.39 5.62
C HIS A 112 -23.90 10.43 5.87
N ALA A 113 -23.23 11.45 5.32
CA ALA A 113 -21.77 11.54 5.26
C ALA A 113 -21.06 11.55 6.62
N ASP A 114 -21.77 11.89 7.71
CA ASP A 114 -21.18 12.00 9.04
C ASP A 114 -20.72 10.66 9.64
N ILE A 115 -21.26 9.54 9.16
CA ILE A 115 -20.82 8.19 9.57
C ILE A 115 -19.42 7.86 9.04
N LEU A 116 -18.98 8.53 7.97
CA LEU A 116 -17.66 8.32 7.36
C LEU A 116 -16.52 9.04 8.09
N LYS A 117 -16.81 10.01 8.97
CA LYS A 117 -15.79 10.81 9.68
C LYS A 117 -15.10 10.06 10.83
N GLY A 118 -15.62 8.89 11.21
CA GLY A 118 -15.10 8.05 12.31
C GLY A 118 -14.50 6.71 11.86
N LEU A 119 -14.39 6.48 10.54
CA LEU A 119 -13.70 5.34 9.93
C LEU A 119 -12.30 5.75 9.49
#